data_AF-A0ABC9DK38-F1
#
_entry.id   AF-A0ABC9DK38-F1
#
_cell.length_a   1.000
_cell.length_b   1.000
_cell.length_c   1.000
_cell.angle_alpha   90.00
_cell.angle_beta   90.00
_cell.angle_gamma   90.00
#
_symmetry.space_group_name_H-M   'P 1'
#
loop_
_entity.id
_entity.type
_entity.pdbx_description
1 polymer ?
#
loop_
_entity_poly.entity_id
_entity_poly.type
_entity_poly.pdbx_seq_one_letter_code
_entity_poly.pdbx_strand_id
1 'polypeptide(L)'
;MFAGHLGELSLSGASVAASFANVTGFSVLLGMGSALDTFCGQSYGARQYDMLGTHTQRAIIVLLITGVPLAFVLAFTGQILIALGQNPEISSEAGLYAQWLIPGLFAYGLLQCLTRFLQTQNVVQILVVCSGLTFLLHIMLCWFLVQTFGLGHKGAALATSISYWFNVALLAIYVKVSEAGRRSWHGWSRDALKLNDVKVYLKLAIPSTFMTCLEYWAFEMVVLLAGFLPDPKLETSILSISLNTMWMVYTIPSGLSNAISIRVSNELGAGNPQAARLSVYISGIMCLTEGLFIAIITVLVRDIWGYLYSSEKKVVKYVSMMMPILATSDFMDGIQCTLSGAARGCGWQKICSVINLFAYYAIGLPSAVTFAFVLKIGGKGLWLGIICAMAVQIFALVVMMLRTSWDEEAEKAQARVQFSDGSITSA
;
A
#
# COMPACT_ATOMS: atom_id res chain seq x y z
N MET A 1 6.50 11.69 -15.28
CA MET A 1 6.45 12.70 -16.37
C MET A 1 7.66 13.64 -16.36
N PHE A 2 7.92 14.44 -15.32
CA PHE A 2 9.03 15.40 -15.32
C PHE A 2 10.43 14.79 -15.55
N ALA A 3 10.77 13.70 -14.85
CA ALA A 3 12.07 13.04 -15.00
C ALA A 3 12.24 12.33 -16.36
N GLY A 4 11.14 12.01 -17.06
CA GLY A 4 11.18 11.32 -18.36
C GLY A 4 11.71 12.20 -19.49
N HIS A 5 11.62 13.53 -19.37
CA HIS A 5 12.17 14.47 -20.36
C HIS A 5 13.67 14.72 -20.19
N LEU A 6 14.31 14.16 -19.16
CA LEU A 6 15.74 14.34 -18.89
C LEU A 6 16.64 13.35 -19.65
N GLY A 7 16.04 12.36 -20.32
CA GLY A 7 16.74 11.31 -21.06
C GLY A 7 16.52 9.91 -20.48
N GLU A 8 16.84 8.89 -21.28
CA GLU A 8 16.56 7.48 -20.97
C GLU A 8 17.27 6.98 -19.71
N LEU A 9 18.52 7.40 -19.50
CA LEU A 9 19.32 6.99 -18.33
C LEU A 9 18.72 7.52 -17.01
N SER A 10 18.38 8.81 -16.96
CA SER A 10 17.74 9.42 -15.79
C SER A 10 16.35 8.84 -15.53
N LEU A 11 15.57 8.55 -16.57
CA LEU A 11 14.28 7.89 -16.43
C LEU A 11 14.43 6.47 -15.87
N SER A 12 15.37 5.69 -16.41
CA SER A 12 15.61 4.31 -15.99
C SER A 12 16.11 4.25 -14.55
N GLY A 13 17.11 5.07 -14.19
CA GLY A 13 17.63 5.18 -12.83
C GLY A 13 16.56 5.58 -11.81
N ALA A 14 15.77 6.61 -12.11
CA ALA A 14 14.68 7.05 -11.23
C ALA A 14 13.58 5.99 -11.08
N SER A 15 13.23 5.28 -12.15
CA SER A 15 12.20 4.23 -12.13
C SER A 15 12.64 3.02 -11.30
N VAL A 16 13.88 2.56 -11.50
CA VAL A 16 14.48 1.47 -10.71
C VAL A 16 14.58 1.87 -9.24
N ALA A 17 15.03 3.09 -8.94
CA ALA A 17 15.09 3.58 -7.57
C ALA A 17 13.72 3.68 -6.91
N ALA A 18 12.69 4.15 -7.63
CA ALA A 18 11.33 4.24 -7.11
C ALA A 18 10.74 2.85 -6.81
N SER A 19 10.92 1.87 -7.71
CA SER A 19 10.52 0.48 -7.47
C SER A 19 11.27 -0.12 -6.27
N PHE A 20 12.61 0.00 -6.24
CA PHE A 20 13.42 -0.49 -5.14
C PHE A 20 13.02 0.13 -3.79
N ALA A 21 12.79 1.45 -3.77
CA ALA A 21 12.35 2.16 -2.57
C ALA A 21 10.94 1.78 -2.13
N ASN A 22 10.03 1.49 -3.07
CA ASN A 22 8.70 1.00 -2.75
C ASN A 22 8.76 -0.40 -2.09
N VAL A 23 9.51 -1.32 -2.70
CA VAL A 23 9.72 -2.70 -2.22
C VAL A 23 10.37 -2.71 -0.85
N THR A 24 11.47 -1.99 -0.67
CA THR A 24 12.29 -2.09 0.53
C THR A 24 11.88 -1.12 1.63
N GLY A 25 11.23 0.00 1.29
CA GLY A 25 10.95 1.11 2.21
C GLY A 25 9.47 1.40 2.41
N PHE A 26 8.83 1.98 1.40
CA PHE A 26 7.48 2.56 1.54
C PHE A 26 6.41 1.51 1.84
N SER A 27 6.45 0.34 1.18
CA SER A 27 5.49 -0.75 1.45
C SER A 27 5.60 -1.29 2.88
N VAL A 28 6.82 -1.33 3.43
CA VAL A 28 7.07 -1.77 4.81
C VAL A 28 6.42 -0.82 5.82
N LEU A 29 6.63 0.50 5.64
CA LEU A 29 6.04 1.52 6.49
C LEU A 29 4.52 1.60 6.35
N LEU A 30 3.99 1.45 5.13
CA LEU A 30 2.56 1.36 4.86
C LEU A 30 1.94 0.19 5.63
N GLY A 31 2.53 -1.00 5.50
CA GLY A 31 2.06 -2.20 6.16
C GLY A 31 2.13 -2.08 7.69
N MET A 32 3.24 -1.59 8.24
CA MET A 32 3.36 -1.37 9.69
C MET A 32 2.34 -0.36 10.21
N GLY A 33 2.11 0.74 9.47
CA GLY A 33 1.15 1.78 9.84
C GLY A 33 -0.30 1.30 9.78
N SER A 34 -0.63 0.35 8.89
CA SER A 34 -1.99 -0.19 8.76
C SER A 34 -2.49 -0.97 9.99
N ALA A 35 -1.60 -1.35 10.92
CA ALA A 35 -2.03 -1.90 12.22
C ALA A 35 -2.89 -0.90 13.03
N LEU A 36 -2.73 0.40 12.79
CA LEU A 36 -3.57 1.44 13.40
C LEU A 36 -5.04 1.33 12.97
N ASP A 37 -5.35 0.72 11.82
CA ASP A 37 -6.74 0.49 11.40
C ASP A 37 -7.50 -0.35 12.44
N THR A 38 -6.81 -1.33 13.04
CA THR A 38 -7.35 -2.16 14.12
C THR A 38 -7.26 -1.44 15.46
N PHE A 39 -6.07 -0.99 15.86
CA PHE A 39 -5.87 -0.41 17.20
C PHE A 39 -6.65 0.88 17.40
N CYS A 40 -6.51 1.87 16.52
CA CYS A 40 -7.23 3.12 16.66
C CYS A 40 -8.72 2.96 16.32
N GLY A 41 -9.08 2.09 15.37
CA GLY A 41 -10.47 1.85 15.02
C GLY A 41 -11.27 1.17 16.13
N GLN A 42 -10.75 0.07 16.69
CA GLN A 42 -11.43 -0.63 17.79
C GLN A 42 -11.51 0.26 19.04
N SER A 43 -10.44 0.97 19.40
CA SER A 43 -10.47 1.92 20.52
C SER A 43 -11.46 3.08 20.28
N TYR A 44 -11.61 3.54 19.04
CA TYR A 44 -12.61 4.57 18.69
C TYR A 44 -14.04 4.06 18.86
N GLY A 45 -14.29 2.84 18.36
CA GLY A 45 -15.57 2.13 18.54
C GLY A 45 -15.97 2.00 20.01
N ALA A 46 -15.01 1.59 20.84
CA ALA A 46 -15.20 1.47 22.29
C ALA A 46 -15.21 2.80 23.05
N ARG A 47 -15.12 3.95 22.35
CA ARG A 47 -15.07 5.31 22.90
C ARG A 47 -13.86 5.59 23.81
N GLN A 48 -12.80 4.79 23.69
CA GLN A 48 -11.52 5.05 24.36
C GLN A 48 -10.67 6.02 23.53
N TYR A 49 -11.10 7.29 23.46
CA TYR A 49 -10.48 8.29 22.59
C TYR A 49 -9.02 8.59 22.94
N ASP A 50 -8.65 8.53 24.22
CA ASP A 50 -7.27 8.71 24.69
C ASP A 50 -6.31 7.67 24.11
N MET A 51 -6.80 6.44 23.95
CA MET A 51 -5.99 5.33 23.45
C MET A 51 -5.62 5.49 21.99
N LEU A 52 -6.40 6.23 21.19
CA LEU A 52 -6.02 6.55 19.81
C LEU A 52 -4.71 7.32 19.77
N GLY A 53 -4.58 8.37 20.59
CA GLY A 53 -3.36 9.18 20.67
C GLY A 53 -2.16 8.32 21.09
N THR A 54 -2.33 7.49 22.12
CA THR A 54 -1.26 6.60 22.60
C THR A 54 -0.85 5.57 21.54
N HIS A 55 -1.80 4.95 20.84
CA HIS A 55 -1.49 4.00 19.76
C HIS A 55 -0.77 4.68 18.59
N THR A 56 -1.23 5.87 18.19
CA THR A 56 -0.59 6.63 17.10
C THR A 56 0.82 7.09 17.48
N GLN A 57 1.05 7.55 18.71
CA GLN A 57 2.39 7.91 19.19
C GLN A 57 3.34 6.71 19.17
N ARG A 58 2.86 5.55 19.63
CA ARG A 58 3.60 4.30 19.59
C ARG A 58 3.96 3.91 18.17
N ALA A 59 3.01 3.98 17.24
CA ALA A 59 3.25 3.73 15.83
C ALA A 59 4.28 4.70 15.24
N ILE A 60 4.19 6.00 15.55
CA ILE A 60 5.18 7.01 15.13
C ILE A 60 6.59 6.58 15.55
N ILE A 61 6.77 6.22 16.82
CA ILE A 61 8.08 5.79 17.34
C ILE A 61 8.57 4.53 16.61
N VAL A 62 7.71 3.51 16.48
CA VAL A 62 8.06 2.25 15.81
C VAL A 62 8.42 2.48 14.34
N LEU A 63 7.64 3.27 13.60
CA LEU A 63 7.87 3.55 12.18
C LEU A 63 9.11 4.42 11.97
N LEU A 64 9.40 5.39 12.85
CA LEU A 64 10.64 6.17 12.78
C LEU A 64 11.87 5.30 13.05
N ILE A 65 11.82 4.43 14.07
CA ILE A 65 12.92 3.48 14.36
C ILE A 65 13.10 2.50 13.19
N THR A 66 12.01 1.97 12.64
CA THR A 66 12.04 1.08 11.47
C THR A 66 12.55 1.83 10.23
N GLY A 67 12.27 3.12 10.09
CA GLY A 67 12.78 3.96 9.01
C GLY A 67 14.30 4.04 8.96
N VAL A 68 15.01 3.87 10.08
CA VAL A 68 16.49 3.94 10.13
C VAL A 68 17.17 2.82 9.31
N PRO A 69 16.94 1.51 9.57
CA PRO A 69 17.52 0.46 8.73
C PRO A 69 17.03 0.53 7.29
N LEU A 70 15.78 0.96 7.04
CA LEU A 70 15.27 1.14 5.68
C LEU A 70 15.98 2.27 4.94
N ALA A 71 16.26 3.40 5.61
CA ALA A 71 17.05 4.49 5.07
C ALA A 71 18.49 4.06 4.76
N PHE A 72 19.07 3.18 5.60
CA PHE A 72 20.36 2.59 5.31
C PHE A 72 20.32 1.76 4.02
N VAL A 73 19.31 0.89 3.85
CA VAL A 73 19.11 0.14 2.59
C VAL A 73 19.00 1.09 1.39
N LEU A 74 18.23 2.18 1.51
CA LEU A 74 18.11 3.18 0.44
C LEU A 74 19.43 3.89 0.13
N ALA A 75 20.24 4.20 1.15
CA ALA A 75 21.51 4.88 0.98
C ALA A 75 22.51 4.06 0.15
N PHE A 76 22.42 2.73 0.23
CA PHE A 76 23.27 1.78 -0.49
C PHE A 76 22.60 1.19 -1.75
N THR A 77 21.48 1.78 -2.23
CA THR A 77 20.75 1.27 -3.40
C THR A 77 21.66 1.05 -4.61
N GLY A 78 22.54 2.00 -4.93
CA GLY A 78 23.41 1.87 -6.10
C GLY A 78 24.39 0.68 -5.98
N GLN A 79 25.01 0.51 -4.81
CA GLN A 79 25.93 -0.60 -4.55
C GLN A 79 25.20 -1.95 -4.55
N ILE A 80 23.99 -1.99 -3.98
CA ILE A 80 23.15 -3.19 -3.96
C ILE A 80 22.77 -3.58 -5.40
N LEU A 81 22.33 -2.63 -6.22
CA LEU A 81 21.96 -2.90 -7.61
C LEU A 81 23.16 -3.40 -8.44
N ILE A 82 24.34 -2.80 -8.27
CA ILE A 82 25.58 -3.29 -8.91
C ILE A 82 25.90 -4.72 -8.47
N ALA A 83 25.79 -5.01 -7.16
CA ALA A 83 26.02 -6.36 -6.63
C ALA A 83 25.00 -7.39 -7.16
N LEU A 84 23.79 -6.94 -7.50
CA LEU A 84 22.74 -7.74 -8.16
C LEU A 84 22.93 -7.83 -9.68
N GLY A 85 24.01 -7.28 -10.23
CA GLY A 85 24.36 -7.38 -11.65
C GLY A 85 23.69 -6.34 -12.56
N GLN A 86 23.10 -5.28 -12.00
CA GLN A 86 22.55 -4.18 -12.80
C GLN A 86 23.66 -3.35 -13.45
N ASN A 87 23.30 -2.65 -14.53
CA ASN A 87 24.22 -1.74 -15.22
C ASN A 87 24.78 -0.68 -14.23
N PRO A 88 26.10 -0.45 -14.17
CA PRO A 88 26.70 0.48 -13.20
C PRO A 88 26.21 1.92 -13.31
N GLU A 89 25.95 2.42 -14.52
CA GLU A 89 25.46 3.79 -14.73
C GLU A 89 24.02 3.94 -14.23
N ILE A 90 23.13 3.00 -14.60
CA ILE A 90 21.74 2.98 -14.11
C ILE A 90 21.72 2.86 -12.58
N SER A 91 22.57 2.01 -12.03
CA SER A 91 22.67 1.79 -10.58
C SER A 91 23.17 3.02 -9.84
N SER A 92 24.14 3.74 -10.40
CA SER A 92 24.63 5.01 -9.85
C SER A 92 23.52 6.06 -9.79
N GLU A 93 22.79 6.25 -10.90
CA GLU A 93 21.66 7.19 -10.97
C GLU A 93 20.51 6.79 -10.02
N ALA A 94 20.21 5.50 -9.93
CA ALA A 94 19.23 4.97 -9.00
C ALA A 94 19.65 5.19 -7.54
N GLY A 95 20.94 4.99 -7.22
CA GLY A 95 21.51 5.25 -5.90
C GLY A 95 21.38 6.71 -5.49
N LEU A 96 21.71 7.64 -6.40
CA LEU A 96 21.53 9.07 -6.16
C LEU A 96 20.06 9.42 -5.93
N TYR A 97 19.14 8.95 -6.78
CA TYR A 97 17.71 9.20 -6.59
C TYR A 97 17.20 8.67 -5.23
N ALA A 98 17.58 7.45 -4.85
CA ALA A 98 17.18 6.82 -3.59
C ALA A 98 17.70 7.57 -2.36
N GLN A 99 18.93 8.08 -2.39
CA GLN A 99 19.49 8.89 -1.31
C GLN A 99 18.69 10.18 -1.08
N TRP A 100 18.24 10.84 -2.14
CA TRP A 100 17.42 12.05 -2.06
C TRP A 100 15.96 11.79 -1.64
N LEU A 101 15.51 10.53 -1.72
CA LEU A 101 14.21 10.09 -1.19
C LEU A 101 14.22 9.80 0.32
N ILE A 102 15.39 9.62 0.95
CA ILE A 102 15.51 9.24 2.38
C ILE A 102 14.70 10.18 3.30
N PRO A 103 14.75 11.52 3.18
CA PRO A 103 13.93 12.39 4.02
C PRO A 103 12.42 12.13 3.87
N GLY A 104 11.99 11.81 2.66
CA GLY A 104 10.60 11.46 2.34
C GLY A 104 10.16 10.13 2.94
N LEU A 105 11.07 9.18 3.15
CA LEU A 105 10.77 7.90 3.81
C LEU A 105 10.25 8.13 5.24
N PHE A 106 10.93 8.99 6.03
CA PHE A 106 10.50 9.32 7.39
C PHE A 106 9.20 10.11 7.41
N ALA A 107 9.04 11.07 6.49
CA ALA A 107 7.79 11.80 6.32
C ALA A 107 6.62 10.85 6.02
N TYR A 108 6.83 9.88 5.14
CA TYR A 108 5.82 8.90 4.78
C TYR A 108 5.39 8.05 5.98
N GLY A 109 6.33 7.60 6.82
CA GLY A 109 6.00 6.88 8.05
C GLY A 109 5.11 7.69 9.00
N LEU A 110 5.42 8.98 9.19
CA LEU A 110 4.57 9.91 9.96
C LEU A 110 3.20 10.13 9.30
N LEU A 111 3.19 10.28 7.98
CA LEU A 111 1.98 10.47 7.19
C LEU A 111 1.03 9.28 7.33
N GLN A 112 1.54 8.05 7.32
CA GLN A 112 0.73 6.86 7.56
C GLN A 112 0.08 6.91 8.95
N CYS A 113 0.83 7.29 9.98
CA CYS A 113 0.31 7.38 11.35
C CYS A 113 -0.81 8.43 11.48
N LEU A 114 -0.58 9.65 10.99
CA LEU A 114 -1.54 10.76 11.08
C LEU A 114 -2.78 10.50 10.23
N THR A 115 -2.61 9.91 9.05
CA THR A 115 -3.71 9.54 8.17
C THR A 115 -4.63 8.55 8.87
N ARG A 116 -4.09 7.45 9.42
CA ARG A 116 -4.92 6.45 10.12
C ARG A 116 -5.57 7.01 11.38
N PHE A 117 -4.87 7.85 12.13
CA PHE A 117 -5.42 8.53 13.31
C PHE A 117 -6.69 9.35 13.00
N LEU A 118 -6.72 10.05 11.86
CA LEU A 118 -7.89 10.83 11.44
C LEU A 118 -8.94 9.95 10.76
N GLN A 119 -8.53 8.98 9.93
CA GLN A 119 -9.42 8.07 9.22
C GLN A 119 -10.28 7.23 10.16
N THR A 120 -9.70 6.66 11.21
CA THR A 120 -10.44 5.80 12.17
C THR A 120 -11.52 6.59 12.93
N GLN A 121 -11.38 7.92 12.99
CA GLN A 121 -12.35 8.83 13.58
C GLN A 121 -13.42 9.33 12.58
N ASN A 122 -13.42 8.81 11.34
CA ASN A 122 -14.22 9.27 10.20
C ASN A 122 -13.92 10.71 9.74
N VAL A 123 -12.73 11.24 10.06
CA VAL A 123 -12.32 12.60 9.67
C VAL A 123 -11.58 12.54 8.33
N VAL A 124 -12.30 12.17 7.27
CA VAL A 124 -11.71 11.90 5.95
C VAL A 124 -11.65 13.12 5.03
N GLN A 125 -12.54 14.10 5.22
CA GLN A 125 -12.61 15.29 4.35
C GLN A 125 -11.33 16.11 4.37
N ILE A 126 -10.74 16.30 5.56
CA ILE A 126 -9.47 17.03 5.68
C ILE A 126 -8.32 16.31 4.96
N LEU A 127 -8.32 14.98 4.95
CA LEU A 127 -7.30 14.19 4.26
C LEU A 127 -7.34 14.42 2.75
N VAL A 128 -8.54 14.54 2.19
CA VAL A 128 -8.73 14.89 0.77
C VAL A 128 -8.20 16.29 0.49
N VAL A 129 -8.56 17.28 1.31
CA VAL A 129 -8.10 18.67 1.16
C VAL A 129 -6.57 18.76 1.25
N CYS A 130 -5.96 18.18 2.30
CA CYS A 130 -4.51 18.20 2.48
C CYS A 130 -3.78 17.47 1.36
N SER A 131 -4.31 16.34 0.88
CA SER A 131 -3.75 15.61 -0.26
C SER A 131 -3.85 16.40 -1.57
N GLY A 132 -4.98 17.09 -1.81
CA GLY A 132 -5.14 17.97 -2.97
C GLY A 132 -4.18 19.16 -2.96
N LEU A 133 -4.04 19.84 -1.82
CA LEU A 133 -3.05 20.92 -1.66
C LEU A 133 -1.62 20.41 -1.86
N THR A 134 -1.31 19.25 -1.30
CA THR A 134 0.01 18.60 -1.45
C THR A 134 0.28 18.25 -2.92
N PHE A 135 -0.72 17.75 -3.65
CA PHE A 135 -0.59 17.42 -5.07
C PHE A 135 -0.31 18.66 -5.92
N LEU A 136 -1.05 19.76 -5.69
CA LEU A 136 -0.80 21.03 -6.39
C LEU A 136 0.61 21.55 -6.12
N LEU A 137 1.03 21.56 -4.85
CA LEU A 137 2.40 21.90 -4.47
C LEU A 137 3.42 20.97 -5.13
N HIS A 138 3.15 19.67 -5.19
CA HIS A 138 4.05 18.69 -5.78
C HIS A 138 4.30 18.94 -7.27
N ILE A 139 3.26 19.29 -8.03
CA ILE A 139 3.41 19.69 -9.45
C ILE A 139 4.33 20.91 -9.55
N MET A 140 4.11 21.94 -8.74
CA MET A 140 4.93 23.16 -8.74
C MET A 140 6.39 22.86 -8.37
N LEU A 141 6.61 22.05 -7.32
CA LEU A 141 7.94 21.63 -6.88
C LEU A 141 8.65 20.80 -7.93
N CYS A 142 7.97 19.84 -8.56
CA CYS A 142 8.55 19.05 -9.64
C CYS A 142 8.97 19.95 -10.80
N TRP A 143 8.11 20.88 -11.22
CA TRP A 143 8.45 21.81 -12.29
C TRP A 143 9.67 22.67 -11.93
N PHE A 144 9.66 23.30 -10.76
CA PHE A 144 10.71 24.22 -10.35
C PHE A 144 12.04 23.53 -10.06
N LEU A 145 12.03 22.43 -9.30
CA LEU A 145 13.25 21.72 -8.91
C LEU A 145 13.88 20.99 -10.10
N VAL A 146 13.06 20.39 -10.98
CA VAL A 146 13.57 19.64 -12.13
C VAL A 146 13.97 20.56 -13.28
N GLN A 147 13.12 21.52 -13.66
CA GLN A 147 13.35 22.35 -14.86
C GLN A 147 14.04 23.67 -14.54
N THR A 148 13.59 24.42 -13.54
CA THR A 148 14.11 25.78 -13.28
C THR A 148 15.45 25.76 -12.58
N PHE A 149 15.60 24.93 -11.55
CA PHE A 149 16.87 24.78 -10.80
C PHE A 149 17.81 23.73 -11.38
N GLY A 150 17.38 22.99 -12.40
CA GLY A 150 18.24 22.02 -13.09
C GLY A 150 18.74 20.87 -12.19
N LEU A 151 18.02 20.52 -11.12
CA LEU A 151 18.43 19.40 -10.23
C LEU A 151 18.21 18.02 -10.87
N GLY A 152 17.61 17.97 -12.07
CA GLY A 152 17.36 16.73 -12.80
C GLY A 152 16.46 15.77 -12.02
N HIS A 153 16.71 14.46 -12.13
CA HIS A 153 15.90 13.44 -11.46
C HIS A 153 15.99 13.53 -9.92
N LYS A 154 17.12 14.01 -9.37
CA LYS A 154 17.26 14.31 -7.92
C LYS A 154 16.23 15.34 -7.45
N GLY A 155 15.92 16.32 -8.31
CA GLY A 155 14.87 17.30 -8.06
C GLY A 155 13.48 16.67 -7.87
N ALA A 156 13.17 15.59 -8.61
CA ALA A 156 11.92 14.87 -8.45
C ALA A 156 11.86 14.05 -7.14
N ALA A 157 12.98 13.43 -6.73
CA ALA A 157 13.08 12.78 -5.43
C ALA A 157 12.90 13.79 -4.28
N LEU A 158 13.57 14.95 -4.36
CA LEU A 158 13.44 16.03 -3.38
C LEU A 158 12.01 16.59 -3.33
N ALA A 159 11.39 16.83 -4.48
CA ALA A 159 10.00 17.28 -4.58
C ALA A 159 9.06 16.34 -3.82
N THR A 160 9.26 15.03 -3.99
CA THR A 160 8.49 13.99 -3.28
C THR A 160 8.67 14.11 -1.76
N SER A 161 9.91 14.20 -1.30
CA SER A 161 10.24 14.36 0.13
C SER A 161 9.60 15.62 0.74
N ILE A 162 9.71 16.77 0.06
CA ILE A 162 9.11 18.03 0.51
C ILE A 162 7.58 17.93 0.54
N SER A 163 6.96 17.35 -0.48
CA SER A 163 5.51 17.15 -0.53
C SER A 163 5.00 16.30 0.63
N TYR A 164 5.69 15.22 0.98
CA TYR A 164 5.30 14.42 2.15
C TYR A 164 5.43 15.18 3.47
N TRP A 165 6.53 15.90 3.67
CA TRP A 165 6.69 16.73 4.87
C TRP A 165 5.65 17.85 4.96
N PHE A 166 5.30 18.46 3.83
CA PHE A 166 4.22 19.44 3.77
C PHE A 166 2.88 18.83 4.19
N ASN A 167 2.54 17.64 3.68
CA ASN A 167 1.31 16.96 4.07
C ASN A 167 1.31 16.59 5.57
N VAL A 168 2.43 16.07 6.08
CA VAL A 168 2.62 15.81 7.52
C VAL A 168 2.38 17.07 8.34
N ALA A 169 2.93 18.21 7.92
CA ALA A 169 2.74 19.49 8.61
C ALA A 169 1.26 19.92 8.61
N LEU A 170 0.56 19.84 7.47
CA LEU A 170 -0.86 20.15 7.39
C LEU A 170 -1.69 19.28 8.33
N LEU A 171 -1.47 17.96 8.31
CA LEU A 171 -2.21 17.03 9.16
C LEU A 171 -1.86 17.21 10.64
N ALA A 172 -0.59 17.44 10.98
CA ALA A 172 -0.18 17.69 12.36
C ALA A 172 -0.78 19.00 12.91
N ILE A 173 -0.84 20.07 12.09
CA ILE A 173 -1.54 21.31 12.45
C ILE A 173 -3.02 21.01 12.69
N TYR A 174 -3.67 20.27 11.78
CA TYR A 174 -5.08 19.92 11.95
C TYR A 174 -5.34 19.11 13.22
N VAL A 175 -4.53 18.09 13.52
CA VAL A 175 -4.61 17.32 14.76
C VAL A 175 -4.45 18.22 15.99
N LYS A 176 -3.60 19.25 15.93
CA LYS A 176 -3.41 20.17 17.06
C LYS A 176 -4.60 21.10 17.30
N VAL A 177 -5.29 21.56 16.24
CA VAL A 177 -6.30 22.63 16.33
C VAL A 177 -7.75 22.13 16.24
N SER A 178 -7.99 20.94 15.70
CA SER A 178 -9.32 20.40 15.46
C SER A 178 -9.95 19.82 16.73
N GLU A 179 -11.29 19.74 16.76
CA GLU A 179 -12.02 19.08 17.84
C GLU A 179 -11.70 17.59 17.96
N ALA A 180 -11.59 16.90 16.81
CA ALA A 180 -11.21 15.49 16.78
C ALA A 180 -9.85 15.26 17.45
N GLY A 181 -8.87 16.11 17.13
CA GLY A 181 -7.57 16.06 17.75
C GLY A 181 -7.59 16.41 19.24
N ARG A 182 -8.31 17.47 19.65
CA ARG A 182 -8.46 17.81 21.08
C ARG A 182 -9.06 16.69 21.93
N ARG A 183 -9.95 15.86 21.36
CA ARG A 183 -10.57 14.72 22.05
C ARG A 183 -9.67 13.49 22.17
N SER A 184 -8.70 13.33 21.26
CA SER A 184 -7.95 12.07 21.09
C SER A 184 -6.43 12.23 21.14
N TRP A 185 -5.93 13.45 21.29
CA TRP A 185 -4.51 13.76 21.38
C TRP A 185 -4.23 14.77 22.51
N HIS A 186 -3.81 14.25 23.66
CA HIS A 186 -3.50 15.04 24.87
C HIS A 186 -2.01 15.33 25.06
N GLY A 187 -1.22 15.21 23.99
CA GLY A 187 0.24 15.34 24.02
C GLY A 187 0.97 14.00 24.21
N TRP A 188 2.30 14.05 24.23
CA TRP A 188 3.13 12.84 24.29
C TRP A 188 3.00 12.14 25.64
N SER A 189 2.62 10.85 25.62
CA SER A 189 2.56 9.99 26.80
C SER A 189 3.74 9.02 26.86
N ARG A 190 4.22 8.75 28.08
CA ARG A 190 5.19 7.67 28.33
C ARG A 190 4.61 6.28 28.06
N ASP A 191 3.28 6.14 28.06
CA ASP A 191 2.60 4.88 27.75
C ASP A 191 2.85 4.42 26.31
N ALA A 192 3.15 5.34 25.39
CA ALA A 192 3.54 5.00 24.04
C ALA A 192 4.85 4.18 23.98
N LEU A 193 5.74 4.35 24.97
CA LEU A 193 7.05 3.70 25.06
C LEU A 193 7.07 2.42 25.90
N LYS A 194 5.95 2.05 26.55
CA LYS A 194 5.86 0.82 27.35
C LYS A 194 6.19 -0.39 26.46
N LEU A 195 7.25 -1.12 26.83
CA LEU A 195 7.79 -2.22 26.01
C LEU A 195 6.75 -3.33 25.74
N ASN A 196 5.90 -3.63 26.72
CA ASN A 196 4.84 -4.64 26.56
C ASN A 196 3.84 -4.23 25.49
N ASP A 197 3.45 -2.96 25.45
CA ASP A 197 2.46 -2.47 24.47
C ASP A 197 3.09 -2.28 23.08
N VAL A 198 4.38 -1.95 23.01
CA VAL A 198 5.16 -2.00 21.77
C VAL A 198 5.18 -3.42 21.21
N LYS A 199 5.40 -4.45 22.03
CA LYS A 199 5.33 -5.85 21.60
C LYS A 199 3.93 -6.22 21.10
N VAL A 200 2.87 -5.74 21.75
CA VAL A 200 1.49 -5.95 21.30
C VAL A 200 1.23 -5.29 19.94
N TYR A 201 1.70 -4.05 19.75
CA TYR A 201 1.63 -3.38 18.45
C TYR A 201 2.36 -4.16 17.36
N LEU A 202 3.60 -4.58 17.62
CA LEU A 202 4.43 -5.33 16.67
C LEU A 202 3.84 -6.70 16.29
N LYS A 203 3.12 -7.37 17.21
CA LYS A 203 2.40 -8.62 16.91
C LYS A 203 1.34 -8.46 15.83
N LEU A 204 0.85 -7.25 15.59
CA LEU A 204 -0.08 -6.93 14.50
C LEU A 204 0.63 -6.27 13.33
N ALA A 205 1.51 -5.31 13.59
CA ALA A 205 2.20 -4.53 12.56
C ALA A 205 3.11 -5.39 11.67
N ILE A 206 3.84 -6.37 12.24
CA ILE A 206 4.72 -7.24 11.45
C ILE A 206 3.88 -8.11 10.47
N PRO A 207 2.83 -8.81 10.91
CA PRO A 207 1.92 -9.46 9.96
C PRO A 207 1.29 -8.53 8.92
N SER A 208 0.86 -7.33 9.32
CA SER A 208 0.33 -6.34 8.37
C SER A 208 1.36 -5.96 7.31
N THR A 209 2.62 -5.78 7.70
CA THR A 209 3.75 -5.59 6.77
C THR A 209 3.86 -6.74 5.80
N PHE A 210 3.92 -8.00 6.27
CA PHE A 210 4.00 -9.14 5.36
C PHE A 210 2.78 -9.25 4.45
N MET A 211 1.58 -8.98 4.97
CA MET A 211 0.36 -9.01 4.16
C MET A 211 0.45 -8.06 2.96
N THR A 212 0.91 -6.81 3.17
CA THR A 212 1.09 -5.82 2.10
C THR A 212 2.31 -6.10 1.22
N CYS A 213 3.47 -6.37 1.83
CA CYS A 213 4.72 -6.54 1.11
C CYS A 213 4.72 -7.77 0.22
N LEU A 214 4.19 -8.92 0.68
CA LEU A 214 4.22 -10.16 -0.10
C LEU A 214 3.49 -10.01 -1.44
N GLU A 215 2.36 -9.29 -1.44
CA GLU A 215 1.59 -8.95 -2.64
C GLU A 215 2.38 -8.01 -3.56
N TYR A 216 2.86 -6.88 -3.03
CA TYR A 216 3.59 -5.87 -3.81
C TYR A 216 4.87 -6.47 -4.43
N TRP A 217 5.60 -7.26 -3.66
CA TRP A 217 6.84 -7.89 -4.12
C TRP A 217 6.59 -8.94 -5.19
N ALA A 218 5.48 -9.69 -5.12
CA ALA A 218 5.15 -10.68 -6.15
C ALA A 218 4.91 -10.02 -7.53
N PHE A 219 4.29 -8.85 -7.55
CA PHE A 219 4.12 -8.06 -8.77
C PHE A 219 5.45 -7.57 -9.35
N GLU A 220 6.36 -7.09 -8.50
CA GLU A 220 7.69 -6.66 -8.93
C GLU A 220 8.52 -7.86 -9.43
N MET A 221 8.40 -9.02 -8.79
CA MET A 221 9.03 -10.27 -9.27
C MET A 221 8.51 -10.67 -10.66
N VAL A 222 7.23 -10.47 -10.96
CA VAL A 222 6.68 -10.73 -12.29
C VAL A 222 7.30 -9.84 -13.36
N VAL A 223 7.54 -8.56 -13.07
CA VAL A 223 8.28 -7.68 -14.01
C VAL A 223 9.72 -8.13 -14.18
N LEU A 224 10.40 -8.50 -13.09
CA LEU A 224 11.77 -9.02 -13.16
C LEU A 224 11.83 -10.30 -14.01
N LEU A 225 10.86 -11.21 -13.86
CA LEU A 225 10.75 -12.41 -14.68
C LEU A 225 10.51 -12.09 -16.16
N ALA A 226 9.81 -11.00 -16.49
CA ALA A 226 9.61 -10.59 -17.89
C ALA A 226 10.94 -10.27 -18.59
N GLY A 227 11.97 -9.83 -17.85
CA GLY A 227 13.32 -9.59 -18.35
C GLY A 227 14.06 -10.85 -18.81
N PHE A 228 13.59 -12.05 -18.46
CA PHE A 228 14.17 -13.32 -18.89
C PHE A 228 13.43 -13.95 -20.09
N LEU A 229 12.37 -13.32 -20.59
CA LEU A 229 11.64 -13.81 -21.77
C LEU A 229 12.42 -13.52 -23.08
N PRO A 230 12.09 -14.22 -24.20
CA PRO A 230 12.85 -14.11 -25.45
C PRO A 230 12.95 -12.70 -26.07
N ASP A 231 11.95 -11.84 -25.87
CA ASP A 231 11.96 -10.42 -26.27
C ASP A 231 11.88 -9.55 -25.00
N PRO A 232 12.97 -9.45 -24.21
CA PRO A 232 12.90 -8.90 -22.86
C PRO A 232 12.59 -7.41 -22.84
N LYS A 233 12.98 -6.65 -23.88
CA LYS A 233 12.63 -5.24 -24.01
C LYS A 233 11.12 -5.06 -24.15
N LEU A 234 10.51 -5.82 -25.06
CA LEU A 234 9.07 -5.75 -25.30
C LEU A 234 8.28 -6.23 -24.07
N GLU A 235 8.60 -7.42 -23.56
CA GLU A 235 7.86 -8.06 -22.47
C GLU A 235 7.94 -7.25 -21.18
N THR A 236 9.13 -6.73 -20.83
CA THR A 236 9.29 -5.84 -19.67
C THR A 236 8.48 -4.55 -19.85
N SER A 237 8.52 -3.94 -21.04
CA SER A 237 7.77 -2.71 -21.31
C SER A 237 6.27 -2.90 -21.14
N ILE A 238 5.71 -3.99 -21.67
CA ILE A 238 4.28 -4.30 -21.56
C ILE A 238 3.89 -4.57 -20.11
N LEU A 239 4.70 -5.33 -19.37
CA LEU A 239 4.43 -5.63 -17.96
C LEU A 239 4.55 -4.39 -17.08
N SER A 240 5.50 -3.50 -17.35
CA SER A 240 5.60 -2.20 -16.67
C SER A 240 4.39 -1.31 -16.96
N ILE A 241 3.91 -1.23 -18.21
CA ILE A 241 2.68 -0.49 -18.57
C ILE A 241 1.48 -1.11 -17.85
N SER A 242 1.40 -2.44 -17.84
CA SER A 242 0.32 -3.19 -17.19
C SER A 242 0.30 -2.93 -15.68
N LEU A 243 1.46 -2.97 -15.01
CA LEU A 243 1.56 -2.66 -13.58
C LEU A 243 1.21 -1.21 -13.28
N ASN A 244 1.66 -0.27 -14.11
CA ASN A 244 1.33 1.13 -13.90
C ASN A 244 -0.18 1.38 -14.02
N THR A 245 -0.81 0.73 -14.99
CA THR A 245 -2.28 0.75 -15.18
C THR A 245 -2.97 0.16 -13.95
N MET A 246 -2.54 -1.02 -13.49
CA MET A 246 -3.08 -1.66 -12.30
C MET A 246 -2.89 -0.80 -11.05
N TRP A 247 -1.71 -0.21 -10.81
CA TRP A 247 -1.49 0.66 -9.65
C TRP A 247 -2.38 1.90 -9.65
N MET A 248 -2.64 2.48 -10.82
CA MET A 248 -3.58 3.58 -10.97
C MET A 248 -5.00 3.13 -10.59
N VAL A 249 -5.45 2.00 -11.12
CA VAL A 249 -6.78 1.44 -10.85
C VAL A 249 -6.92 1.05 -9.37
N TYR A 250 -5.93 0.37 -8.80
CA TYR A 250 -5.84 -0.11 -7.41
C TYR A 250 -6.12 0.98 -6.35
N THR A 251 -5.87 2.26 -6.67
CA THR A 251 -6.17 3.36 -5.74
C THR A 251 -7.65 3.44 -5.35
N ILE A 252 -8.56 3.02 -6.23
CA ILE A 252 -10.02 3.00 -6.00
C ILE A 252 -10.40 1.90 -5.00
N PRO A 253 -10.11 0.59 -5.24
CA PRO A 253 -10.44 -0.45 -4.28
C PRO A 253 -9.61 -0.35 -2.99
N SER A 254 -8.41 0.23 -3.02
CA SER A 254 -7.65 0.54 -1.80
C SER A 254 -8.39 1.55 -0.91
N GLY A 255 -9.06 2.55 -1.50
CA GLY A 255 -9.95 3.46 -0.79
C GLY A 255 -11.11 2.73 -0.09
N LEU A 256 -11.78 1.84 -0.82
CA LEU A 256 -12.86 1.00 -0.27
C LEU A 256 -12.34 0.07 0.84
N SER A 257 -11.17 -0.55 0.64
CA SER A 257 -10.46 -1.39 1.61
C SER A 257 -10.20 -0.67 2.93
N ASN A 258 -9.79 0.59 2.88
CA ASN A 258 -9.58 1.40 4.09
C ASN A 258 -10.93 1.73 4.76
N ALA A 259 -11.94 2.11 3.99
CA ALA A 259 -13.27 2.41 4.52
C ALA A 259 -13.89 1.20 5.24
N ILE A 260 -13.84 0.01 4.65
CA ILE A 260 -14.36 -1.21 5.30
C ILE A 260 -13.53 -1.56 6.53
N SER A 261 -12.21 -1.42 6.49
CA SER A 261 -11.35 -1.68 7.64
C SER A 261 -11.75 -0.82 8.84
N ILE A 262 -11.98 0.48 8.63
CA ILE A 262 -12.41 1.43 9.66
C ILE A 262 -13.80 1.11 10.18
N ARG A 263 -14.74 0.78 9.28
CA ARG A 263 -16.12 0.47 9.69
C ARG A 263 -16.19 -0.80 10.51
N VAL A 264 -15.54 -1.88 10.06
CA VAL A 264 -15.47 -3.13 10.81
C VAL A 264 -14.76 -2.94 12.14
N SER A 265 -13.59 -2.29 12.19
CA SER A 265 -12.89 -2.10 13.47
C SER A 265 -13.69 -1.25 14.45
N ASN A 266 -14.32 -0.16 14.01
CA ASN A 266 -15.16 0.67 14.86
C ASN A 266 -16.40 -0.09 15.38
N GLU A 267 -17.12 -0.84 14.53
CA GLU A 267 -18.31 -1.57 14.98
C GLU A 267 -17.94 -2.75 15.91
N LEU A 268 -16.84 -3.47 15.65
CA LEU A 268 -16.35 -4.50 16.56
C LEU A 268 -15.91 -3.92 17.91
N GLY A 269 -15.18 -2.80 17.90
CA GLY A 269 -14.79 -2.11 19.13
C GLY A 269 -15.99 -1.59 19.93
N ALA A 270 -17.08 -1.21 19.26
CA ALA A 270 -18.33 -0.80 19.89
C ALA A 270 -19.15 -1.98 20.45
N GLY A 271 -18.77 -3.23 20.19
CA GLY A 271 -19.56 -4.41 20.56
C GLY A 271 -20.78 -4.64 19.67
N ASN A 272 -20.76 -4.17 18.42
CA ASN A 272 -21.87 -4.27 17.46
C ASN A 272 -21.56 -5.28 16.32
N PRO A 273 -21.56 -6.60 16.60
CA PRO A 273 -21.17 -7.61 15.62
C PRO A 273 -22.07 -7.64 14.37
N GLN A 274 -23.36 -7.35 14.51
CA GLN A 274 -24.29 -7.32 13.37
C GLN A 274 -23.99 -6.14 12.44
N ALA A 275 -23.59 -4.98 12.97
CA ALA A 275 -23.22 -3.82 12.17
C ALA A 275 -21.87 -4.04 11.45
N ALA A 276 -20.92 -4.72 12.10
CA ALA A 276 -19.67 -5.15 11.47
C ALA A 276 -19.95 -6.10 10.29
N ARG A 277 -20.80 -7.12 10.49
CA ARG A 277 -21.22 -8.05 9.43
C ARG A 277 -21.92 -7.34 8.28
N LEU A 278 -22.84 -6.43 8.59
CA LEU A 278 -23.55 -5.63 7.59
C LEU A 278 -22.59 -4.77 6.77
N SER A 279 -21.57 -4.18 7.42
CA SER A 279 -20.55 -3.39 6.74
C SER A 279 -19.80 -4.22 5.69
N VAL A 280 -19.43 -5.47 6.00
CA VAL A 280 -18.77 -6.39 5.05
C VAL A 280 -19.70 -6.76 3.89
N TYR A 281 -20.99 -6.98 4.17
CA TYR A 281 -21.95 -7.30 3.11
C TYR A 281 -22.15 -6.13 2.14
N ILE A 282 -22.34 -4.91 2.66
CA ILE A 282 -22.51 -3.70 1.85
C ILE A 282 -21.24 -3.41 1.05
N SER A 283 -20.06 -3.50 1.66
CA SER A 283 -18.80 -3.28 0.94
C SER A 283 -18.57 -4.32 -0.15
N GLY A 284 -19.02 -5.56 0.04
CA GLY A 284 -19.03 -6.59 -0.99
C GLY A 284 -19.85 -6.18 -2.22
N ILE A 285 -21.06 -5.64 -2.02
CA ILE A 285 -21.90 -5.14 -3.13
C ILE A 285 -21.24 -3.94 -3.83
N MET A 286 -20.70 -3.00 -3.06
CA MET A 286 -19.99 -1.83 -3.59
C MET A 286 -18.80 -2.26 -4.45
N CYS A 287 -18.00 -3.20 -3.94
CA CYS A 287 -16.85 -3.76 -4.63
C CYS A 287 -17.25 -4.46 -5.94
N LEU A 288 -18.30 -5.30 -5.94
CA LEU A 288 -18.75 -5.95 -7.17
C LEU A 288 -19.20 -4.94 -8.22
N THR A 289 -19.88 -3.88 -7.79
CA THR A 289 -20.36 -2.81 -8.69
C THR A 289 -19.19 -2.00 -9.26
N GLU A 290 -18.28 -1.58 -8.40
CA GLU A 290 -17.10 -0.81 -8.75
C GLU A 290 -16.13 -1.59 -9.62
N GLY A 291 -15.80 -2.83 -9.24
CA GLY A 291 -14.96 -3.71 -10.03
C GLY A 291 -15.54 -3.97 -11.43
N LEU A 292 -16.85 -4.22 -11.55
CA LEU A 292 -17.48 -4.45 -12.85
C LEU A 292 -17.40 -3.20 -13.73
N PHE A 293 -17.63 -2.03 -13.14
CA PHE A 293 -17.52 -0.75 -13.85
C PHE A 293 -16.10 -0.50 -14.36
N ILE A 294 -15.09 -0.72 -13.51
CA ILE A 294 -13.68 -0.61 -13.86
C ILE A 294 -13.32 -1.60 -14.98
N ALA A 295 -13.68 -2.88 -14.83
CA ALA A 295 -13.39 -3.90 -15.82
C ALA A 295 -13.97 -3.56 -17.21
N ILE A 296 -15.21 -3.06 -17.25
CA ILE A 296 -15.85 -2.60 -18.49
C ILE A 296 -15.05 -1.46 -19.11
N ILE A 297 -14.70 -0.43 -18.34
CA ILE A 297 -13.92 0.72 -18.84
C ILE A 297 -12.56 0.26 -19.37
N THR A 298 -11.83 -0.56 -18.62
CA THR A 298 -10.52 -1.10 -19.01
C THR A 298 -10.61 -1.84 -20.35
N VAL A 299 -11.65 -2.65 -20.57
CA VAL A 299 -11.85 -3.32 -21.87
C VAL A 299 -12.22 -2.33 -22.97
N LEU A 300 -13.07 -1.33 -22.71
CA LEU A 300 -13.51 -0.35 -23.71
C LEU A 300 -12.35 0.53 -24.22
N VAL A 301 -11.40 0.89 -23.36
CA VAL A 301 -10.25 1.74 -23.73
C VAL A 301 -9.05 0.96 -24.26
N ARG A 302 -9.16 -0.36 -24.43
CA ARG A 302 -8.00 -1.24 -24.70
C ARG A 302 -7.15 -0.84 -25.91
N ASP A 303 -7.78 -0.36 -26.98
CA ASP A 303 -7.12 -0.06 -28.24
C ASP A 303 -6.45 1.33 -28.27
N ILE A 304 -6.79 2.18 -27.29
CA ILE A 304 -6.23 3.53 -27.14
C ILE A 304 -5.24 3.64 -25.98
N TRP A 305 -5.39 2.82 -24.93
CA TRP A 305 -4.64 2.94 -23.69
C TRP A 305 -3.12 2.89 -23.88
N GLY A 306 -2.64 1.98 -24.73
CA GLY A 306 -1.20 1.83 -25.00
C GLY A 306 -0.53 3.10 -25.55
N TYR A 307 -1.27 3.98 -26.24
CA TYR A 307 -0.72 5.23 -26.78
C TYR A 307 -0.37 6.27 -25.72
N LEU A 308 -0.86 6.12 -24.48
CA LEU A 308 -0.46 6.97 -23.35
C LEU A 308 0.99 6.71 -22.92
N TYR A 309 1.54 5.54 -23.27
CA TYR A 309 2.86 5.09 -22.84
C TYR A 309 3.87 4.95 -23.98
N SER A 310 3.42 4.56 -25.19
CA SER A 310 4.33 4.31 -26.31
C SER A 310 3.71 4.68 -27.65
N SER A 311 4.54 5.19 -28.56
CA SER A 311 4.20 5.41 -29.97
C SER A 311 4.40 4.15 -30.84
N GLU A 312 5.05 3.11 -30.31
CA GLU A 312 5.34 1.89 -31.05
C GLU A 312 4.11 1.00 -31.20
N LYS A 313 3.66 0.79 -32.44
CA LYS A 313 2.47 -0.01 -32.75
C LYS A 313 2.53 -1.44 -32.20
N LYS A 314 3.72 -2.05 -32.13
CA LYS A 314 3.92 -3.40 -31.56
C LYS A 314 3.58 -3.42 -30.07
N VAL A 315 4.07 -2.44 -29.30
CA VAL A 315 3.78 -2.29 -27.86
C VAL A 315 2.29 -2.03 -27.65
N VAL A 316 1.72 -1.06 -28.37
CA VAL A 316 0.30 -0.69 -28.23
C VAL A 316 -0.63 -1.88 -28.52
N LYS A 317 -0.36 -2.63 -29.59
CA LYS A 317 -1.16 -3.82 -29.94
C LYS A 317 -1.06 -4.89 -28.86
N TYR A 318 0.10 -5.09 -28.25
CA TYR A 318 0.25 -6.05 -27.17
C TYR A 318 -0.47 -5.57 -25.91
N VAL A 319 -0.31 -4.31 -25.50
CA VAL A 319 -1.09 -3.73 -24.40
C VAL A 319 -2.59 -3.93 -24.61
N SER A 320 -3.14 -3.65 -25.80
CA SER A 320 -4.55 -3.93 -26.11
C SER A 320 -4.95 -5.40 -25.87
N MET A 321 -4.08 -6.35 -26.21
CA MET A 321 -4.30 -7.77 -25.91
C MET A 321 -4.21 -8.12 -24.41
N MET A 322 -3.45 -7.35 -23.62
CA MET A 322 -3.34 -7.53 -22.17
C MET A 322 -4.55 -6.96 -21.43
N MET A 323 -5.16 -5.88 -21.93
CA MET A 323 -6.22 -5.16 -21.21
C MET A 323 -7.40 -6.02 -20.73
N PRO A 324 -7.90 -7.03 -21.47
CA PRO A 324 -8.92 -7.95 -20.93
C PRO A 324 -8.42 -8.82 -19.76
N ILE A 325 -7.14 -9.21 -19.77
CA ILE A 325 -6.49 -9.93 -18.66
C ILE A 325 -6.36 -8.96 -17.46
N LEU A 326 -5.96 -7.71 -17.70
CA LEU A 326 -5.89 -6.68 -16.66
C LEU A 326 -7.26 -6.37 -16.06
N ALA A 327 -8.30 -6.23 -16.88
CA ALA A 327 -9.66 -6.02 -16.41
C ALA A 327 -10.13 -7.17 -15.48
N THR A 328 -9.72 -8.40 -15.76
CA THR A 328 -9.99 -9.56 -14.90
C THR A 328 -9.20 -9.47 -13.60
N SER A 329 -7.90 -9.15 -13.66
CA SER A 329 -7.09 -8.99 -12.45
C SER A 329 -7.58 -7.82 -11.59
N ASP A 330 -7.92 -6.67 -12.18
CA ASP A 330 -8.41 -5.49 -11.46
C ASP A 330 -9.74 -5.75 -10.76
N PHE A 331 -10.65 -6.51 -11.40
CA PHE A 331 -11.89 -6.95 -10.79
C PHE A 331 -11.65 -7.83 -9.56
N MET A 332 -10.74 -8.81 -9.70
CA MET A 332 -10.38 -9.71 -8.62
C MET A 332 -9.64 -8.98 -7.49
N ASP A 333 -8.75 -8.07 -7.85
CA ASP A 333 -8.00 -7.24 -6.93
C ASP A 333 -8.92 -6.36 -6.09
N GLY A 334 -10.00 -5.82 -6.68
CA GLY A 334 -11.04 -5.12 -5.93
C GLY A 334 -11.67 -5.97 -4.82
N ILE A 335 -12.02 -7.22 -5.13
CA ILE A 335 -12.59 -8.18 -4.17
C ILE A 335 -11.57 -8.49 -3.07
N GLN A 336 -10.35 -8.83 -3.46
CA GLN A 336 -9.25 -9.11 -2.55
C GLN A 336 -8.95 -7.94 -1.61
N CYS A 337 -8.86 -6.73 -2.14
CA CYS A 337 -8.61 -5.50 -1.39
C CYS A 337 -9.69 -5.27 -0.34
N THR A 338 -10.96 -5.41 -0.74
CA THR A 338 -12.11 -5.23 0.16
C THR A 338 -12.09 -6.25 1.29
N LEU A 339 -11.87 -7.53 0.97
CA LEU A 339 -11.80 -8.60 1.98
C LEU A 339 -10.60 -8.44 2.92
N SER A 340 -9.44 -8.06 2.38
CA SER A 340 -8.23 -7.78 3.17
C SER A 340 -8.42 -6.58 4.09
N GLY A 341 -9.17 -5.57 3.65
CA GLY A 341 -9.58 -4.43 4.48
C GLY A 341 -10.45 -4.86 5.65
N ALA A 342 -11.48 -5.67 5.39
CA ALA A 342 -12.31 -6.23 6.46
C ALA A 342 -11.49 -7.08 7.44
N ALA A 343 -10.54 -7.88 6.94
CA ALA A 343 -9.65 -8.68 7.78
C ALA A 343 -8.70 -7.82 8.66
N ARG A 344 -8.22 -6.68 8.16
CA ARG A 344 -7.51 -5.69 8.99
C ARG A 344 -8.43 -5.12 10.07
N GLY A 345 -9.69 -4.83 9.74
CA GLY A 345 -10.70 -4.38 10.70
C GLY A 345 -10.92 -5.38 11.86
N CYS A 346 -10.97 -6.67 11.55
CA CYS A 346 -11.08 -7.75 12.54
C CYS A 346 -9.78 -8.02 13.31
N GLY A 347 -8.63 -7.61 12.77
CA GLY A 347 -7.32 -7.89 13.37
C GLY A 347 -6.73 -9.27 12.99
N TRP A 348 -7.04 -9.76 11.79
CA TRP A 348 -6.60 -11.08 11.27
C TRP A 348 -5.33 -11.05 10.42
N GLN A 349 -4.53 -10.00 10.52
CA GLN A 349 -3.39 -9.77 9.62
C GLN A 349 -2.38 -10.92 9.63
N LYS A 350 -2.26 -11.67 10.73
CA LYS A 350 -1.43 -12.89 10.82
C LYS A 350 -1.91 -14.03 9.94
N ILE A 351 -3.21 -14.28 9.90
CA ILE A 351 -3.75 -15.37 9.07
C ILE A 351 -3.68 -14.94 7.60
N CYS A 352 -4.04 -13.69 7.31
CA CYS A 352 -3.98 -13.15 5.96
C CYS A 352 -2.55 -13.11 5.40
N SER A 353 -1.54 -12.77 6.20
CA SER A 353 -0.15 -12.80 5.71
C SER A 353 0.32 -14.21 5.32
N VAL A 354 -0.11 -15.24 6.05
CA VAL A 354 0.16 -16.65 5.70
C VAL A 354 -0.57 -17.05 4.41
N ILE A 355 -1.83 -16.63 4.27
CA ILE A 355 -2.59 -16.84 3.03
C ILE A 355 -1.88 -16.17 1.85
N ASN A 356 -1.44 -14.93 1.99
CA ASN A 356 -0.75 -14.19 0.92
C ASN A 356 0.58 -14.87 0.55
N LEU A 357 1.34 -15.33 1.54
CA LEU A 357 2.57 -16.09 1.30
C LEU A 357 2.29 -17.32 0.43
N PHE A 358 1.28 -18.11 0.81
CA PHE A 358 0.92 -19.31 0.06
C PHE A 358 0.37 -18.97 -1.33
N ALA A 359 -0.59 -18.06 -1.42
CA ALA A 359 -1.25 -17.67 -2.65
C ALA A 359 -0.26 -17.13 -3.69
N TYR A 360 0.60 -16.17 -3.32
CA TYR A 360 1.53 -15.56 -4.27
C TYR A 360 2.78 -16.40 -4.51
N TYR A 361 3.39 -16.99 -3.48
CA TYR A 361 4.71 -17.61 -3.62
C TYR A 361 4.65 -19.11 -3.87
N ALA A 362 3.66 -19.83 -3.32
CA ALA A 362 3.51 -21.26 -3.55
C ALA A 362 2.66 -21.59 -4.79
N ILE A 363 1.70 -20.72 -5.14
CA ILE A 363 0.81 -20.93 -6.28
C ILE A 363 1.09 -19.94 -7.41
N GLY A 364 1.06 -18.64 -7.11
CA GLY A 364 1.11 -17.56 -8.11
C GLY A 364 2.37 -17.54 -8.95
N LEU A 365 3.53 -17.37 -8.31
CA LEU A 365 4.82 -17.31 -8.98
C LEU A 365 5.17 -18.61 -9.72
N PRO A 366 4.99 -19.82 -9.15
CA PRO A 366 5.16 -21.06 -9.92
C PRO A 366 4.24 -21.16 -11.12
N SER A 367 2.98 -20.73 -11.01
CA SER A 367 2.03 -20.68 -12.14
C SER A 367 2.48 -19.68 -13.20
N ALA A 368 2.93 -18.48 -12.78
CA ALA A 368 3.47 -17.45 -13.66
C ALA A 368 4.66 -17.98 -14.48
N VAL A 369 5.63 -18.62 -13.81
CA VAL A 369 6.79 -19.22 -14.46
C VAL A 369 6.38 -20.34 -15.42
N THR A 370 5.46 -21.21 -14.98
CA THR A 370 4.98 -22.32 -15.82
C THR A 370 4.29 -21.81 -17.08
N PHE A 371 3.37 -20.86 -16.95
CA PHE A 371 2.62 -20.31 -18.08
C PHE A 371 3.53 -19.52 -19.03
N ALA A 372 4.45 -18.72 -18.49
CA ALA A 372 5.30 -17.86 -19.28
C ALA A 372 6.41 -18.63 -20.02
N PHE A 373 7.11 -19.53 -19.33
CA PHE A 373 8.32 -20.18 -19.85
C PHE A 373 8.07 -21.61 -20.36
N VAL A 374 7.28 -22.41 -19.64
CA VAL A 374 7.02 -23.81 -20.03
C VAL A 374 5.96 -23.88 -21.13
N LEU A 375 4.83 -23.20 -20.93
CA LEU A 375 3.75 -23.12 -21.92
C LEU A 375 4.00 -22.05 -23.00
N LYS A 376 5.06 -21.25 -22.85
CA LYS A 376 5.50 -20.22 -23.82
C LYS A 376 4.43 -19.18 -24.14
N ILE A 377 3.63 -18.78 -23.15
CA ILE A 377 2.57 -17.78 -23.28
C ILE A 377 3.14 -16.34 -23.11
N GLY A 378 4.42 -16.20 -22.75
CA GLY A 378 5.09 -14.90 -22.62
C GLY A 378 4.60 -14.11 -21.41
N GLY A 379 4.62 -12.77 -21.49
CA GLY A 379 4.21 -11.88 -20.39
C GLY A 379 2.75 -12.05 -19.97
N LYS A 380 1.86 -12.45 -20.89
CA LYS A 380 0.49 -12.86 -20.56
C LYS A 380 0.48 -14.00 -19.54
N GLY A 381 1.37 -14.98 -19.71
CA GLY A 381 1.51 -16.11 -18.80
C GLY A 381 1.94 -15.68 -17.40
N LEU A 382 2.85 -14.70 -17.30
CA LEU A 382 3.26 -14.15 -16.00
C LEU A 382 2.07 -13.52 -15.26
N TRP A 383 1.26 -12.74 -15.97
CA TRP A 383 0.07 -12.09 -15.38
C TRP A 383 -1.03 -13.09 -14.99
N LEU A 384 -1.24 -14.13 -15.81
CA LEU A 384 -2.17 -15.21 -15.49
C LEU A 384 -1.77 -15.93 -14.19
N GLY A 385 -0.47 -16.05 -13.89
CA GLY A 385 -0.01 -16.58 -12.61
C GLY A 385 -0.44 -15.73 -11.41
N ILE A 386 -0.41 -14.39 -11.54
CA ILE A 386 -0.93 -13.50 -10.50
C ILE A 386 -2.43 -13.67 -10.31
N ILE A 387 -3.19 -13.84 -11.40
CA ILE A 387 -4.63 -14.12 -11.33
C ILE A 387 -4.89 -15.41 -10.55
N CYS A 388 -4.07 -16.45 -10.72
CA CYS A 388 -4.16 -17.66 -9.90
C CYS A 388 -3.92 -17.39 -8.41
N ALA A 389 -2.95 -16.54 -8.05
CA ALA A 389 -2.73 -16.14 -6.66
C ALA A 389 -3.95 -15.44 -6.07
N MET A 390 -4.48 -14.44 -6.79
CA MET A 390 -5.67 -13.70 -6.38
C MET A 390 -6.88 -14.62 -6.19
N ALA A 391 -7.09 -15.59 -7.08
CA ALA A 391 -8.18 -16.56 -6.96
C ALA A 391 -8.10 -17.35 -5.66
N VAL A 392 -6.89 -17.84 -5.31
CA VAL A 392 -6.65 -18.60 -4.08
C VAL A 392 -6.86 -17.72 -2.84
N GLN A 393 -6.35 -16.50 -2.85
CA GLN A 393 -6.51 -15.57 -1.73
C GLN A 393 -7.97 -15.16 -1.53
N ILE A 394 -8.68 -14.79 -2.59
CA ILE A 394 -10.11 -14.45 -2.54
C ILE A 394 -10.90 -15.63 -1.98
N PHE A 395 -10.67 -16.84 -2.49
CA PHE A 395 -11.34 -18.04 -2.00
C PHE A 395 -11.12 -18.23 -0.49
N ALA A 396 -9.88 -18.15 -0.03
CA ALA A 396 -9.54 -18.30 1.38
C ALA A 396 -10.20 -17.22 2.25
N LEU A 397 -10.15 -15.95 1.84
CA LEU A 397 -10.73 -14.83 2.58
C LEU A 397 -12.27 -14.90 2.60
N VAL A 398 -12.92 -15.30 1.51
CA VAL A 398 -14.39 -15.52 1.47
C VAL A 398 -14.77 -16.63 2.44
N VAL A 399 -14.06 -17.77 2.42
CA VAL A 399 -14.32 -18.87 3.36
C VAL A 399 -14.15 -18.42 4.81
N MET A 400 -13.12 -17.64 5.12
CA MET A 400 -12.94 -17.06 6.46
C MET A 400 -14.14 -16.19 6.85
N MET A 401 -14.52 -15.23 6.01
CA MET A 401 -15.64 -14.32 6.30
C MET A 401 -16.97 -15.05 6.50
N LEU A 402 -17.24 -16.09 5.71
CA LEU A 402 -18.47 -16.89 5.83
C LEU A 402 -18.52 -17.75 7.09
N ARG A 403 -17.37 -18.18 7.60
CA ARG A 403 -17.26 -19.03 8.81
C ARG A 403 -17.08 -18.23 10.10
N THR A 404 -17.03 -16.91 10.02
CA THR A 404 -16.74 -16.07 11.17
C THR A 404 -17.95 -15.93 12.08
N SER A 405 -17.74 -16.23 13.36
CA SER A 405 -18.64 -15.81 14.44
C SER A 405 -18.36 -14.35 14.74
N TRP A 406 -19.26 -13.46 14.30
CA TRP A 406 -19.09 -12.02 14.48
C TRP A 406 -19.14 -11.62 15.96
N ASP A 407 -19.92 -12.34 16.77
CA ASP A 407 -20.01 -12.13 18.21
C ASP A 407 -18.65 -12.38 18.90
N GLU A 408 -17.98 -13.49 18.58
CA GLU A 408 -16.62 -13.78 19.10
C GLU A 408 -15.59 -12.73 18.68
N GLU A 409 -15.69 -12.19 17.46
CA GLU A 409 -14.78 -11.15 16.99
C GLU A 409 -15.01 -9.82 17.71
N ALA A 410 -16.25 -9.49 18.07
CA ALA A 410 -16.56 -8.33 18.89
C ALA A 410 -15.99 -8.49 20.31
N GLU A 411 -16.13 -9.67 20.92
CA GLU A 411 -15.53 -9.98 22.23
C GLU A 411 -14.00 -9.85 22.19
N LYS A 412 -13.34 -10.40 21.16
CA LYS A 412 -11.88 -10.27 20.97
C LYS A 412 -11.45 -8.81 20.81
N ALA A 413 -12.24 -8.01 20.08
CA ALA A 413 -11.97 -6.59 19.90
C ALA A 413 -12.08 -5.82 21.24
N GLN A 414 -13.14 -6.05 22.01
CA GLN A 414 -13.33 -5.43 23.32
C GLN A 414 -12.23 -5.83 24.31
N ALA A 415 -11.84 -7.11 24.35
CA ALA A 415 -10.75 -7.59 25.18
C ALA A 415 -9.39 -6.93 24.82
N ARG A 416 -9.14 -6.71 23.52
CA ARG A 416 -7.92 -6.03 23.04
C ARG A 416 -7.87 -4.56 23.50
N VAL A 417 -9.03 -3.90 23.51
CA VAL A 417 -9.18 -2.52 23.97
C VAL A 417 -8.94 -2.44 25.48
N GLN A 418 -9.59 -3.30 26.28
CA GLN A 418 -9.42 -3.36 27.74
C GLN A 418 -7.97 -3.62 28.16
N PHE A 419 -7.27 -4.54 27.49
CA PHE A 419 -5.85 -4.78 27.76
C PHE A 419 -4.97 -3.55 27.51
N SER A 420 -5.36 -2.71 26.55
CA SER A 420 -4.62 -1.50 26.20
C SER A 420 -4.84 -0.36 27.21
N ASP A 421 -5.98 -0.36 27.91
CA ASP A 421 -6.35 0.61 28.95
C ASP A 421 -5.73 0.30 30.33
N GLY A 422 -5.05 -0.86 30.46
CA GLY A 422 -4.42 -1.28 31.72
C GLY A 422 -5.40 -1.68 32.83
N SER A 423 -6.70 -1.75 32.55
CA SER A 423 -7.72 -2.21 33.48
C SER A 423 -7.80 -3.74 33.51
N ILE A 424 -6.85 -4.38 34.19
CA ILE A 424 -7.08 -5.72 34.73
C ILE A 424 -7.98 -5.54 35.95
N THR A 425 -9.30 -5.57 35.77
CA THR A 425 -10.17 -5.97 36.89
C THR A 425 -9.90 -7.45 37.14
N SER A 426 -9.06 -7.71 38.14
CA SER A 426 -8.92 -9.03 38.74
C SER A 426 -10.30 -9.54 39.14
N ALA A 427 -10.59 -10.79 38.74
CA ALA A 427 -11.77 -11.55 39.12
C ALA A 427 -12.01 -11.56 40.64
#